data_AF-A0A7H8NJZ4-F1
#
_entry.id   AF-A0A7H8NJZ4-F1
#
_cell.length_a   1.000
_cell.length_b   1.000
_cell.length_c   1.000
_cell.angle_alpha   90.00
_cell.angle_beta   90.00
_cell.angle_gamma   90.00
#
_symmetry.space_group_name_H-M   'P 1'
#
loop_
_entity.id
_entity.type
_entity.pdbx_description
1 polymer ?
#
loop_
_entity_poly.entity_id
_entity_poly.type
_entity_poly.pdbx_seq_one_letter_code
_entity_poly.pdbx_strand_id
1 'polypeptide(L)'
;MLLFSDAEAGAKYGYYDGWLQEEDELGPVFEYTGAGSGDQVFGGQDGKGNSAVLNHADKGRTLHLFVAVGTVSGKKTKRHRYVGAFALDAAEPYVVRQTPGKGGVPRKALIFRLRPIGPFQRSAGDEIPPAQHTERELVPADVTASKMVEPEQNKSQHGERAAVAATAVRRREAELSEVFEAQLTARGHAVGRFQIRLKGKTSTLLTDLYDATDHVLYEVKGSTRRESVRMALGQLLDYGRYVRTDAEPDVPPALVVLLPGPPDADLVELLADHGVSLVYRVGETDEFVTAT
;
A
#
# COMPACT_ATOMS: atom_id res chain seq x y z
N MET A 1 23.87 3.17 1.98
CA MET A 1 23.05 4.26 2.54
C MET A 1 22.62 3.86 3.94
N LEU A 2 22.54 4.81 4.88
CA LEU A 2 22.16 4.52 6.27
C LEU A 2 20.71 4.94 6.49
N LEU A 3 19.92 4.06 7.11
CA LEU A 3 18.56 4.33 7.56
C LEU A 3 18.53 4.28 9.07
N PHE A 4 17.88 5.25 9.70
CA PHE A 4 17.74 5.34 11.15
C PHE A 4 16.26 5.34 11.50
N SER A 5 15.88 4.40 12.36
CA SER A 5 14.53 4.22 12.85
C SER A 5 14.48 4.43 14.36
N ASP A 6 13.47 5.17 14.83
CA ASP A 6 13.17 5.39 16.24
C ASP A 6 11.66 5.20 16.45
N ALA A 7 11.25 3.97 16.77
CA ALA A 7 9.86 3.60 16.95
C ALA A 7 9.15 4.44 18.03
N GLU A 8 9.86 4.81 19.11
CA GLU A 8 9.32 5.64 20.19
C GLU A 8 9.06 7.09 19.73
N ALA A 9 9.92 7.61 18.85
CA ALA A 9 9.70 8.90 18.22
C ALA A 9 8.55 8.87 17.20
N GLY A 10 8.47 7.81 16.39
CA GLY A 10 7.42 7.61 15.39
C GLY A 10 6.02 7.47 16.00
N ALA A 11 5.90 6.73 17.11
CA ALA A 11 4.63 6.50 17.80
C ALA A 11 3.92 7.80 18.21
N LYS A 12 4.68 8.87 18.49
CA LYS A 12 4.14 10.21 18.81
C LYS A 12 3.41 10.87 17.64
N TYR A 13 3.66 10.40 16.43
CA TYR A 13 3.06 10.84 15.19
C TYR A 13 2.18 9.73 14.58
N GLY A 14 1.84 8.69 15.36
CA GLY A 14 0.91 7.64 14.93
C GLY A 14 1.44 6.71 13.84
N TYR A 15 2.75 6.66 13.60
CA TYR A 15 3.36 5.65 12.73
C TYR A 15 4.40 4.83 13.50
N TYR A 16 4.63 3.60 13.04
CA TYR A 16 5.58 2.68 13.65
C TYR A 16 6.49 2.15 12.55
N ASP A 17 7.77 2.46 12.66
CA ASP A 17 8.78 1.67 11.96
C ASP A 17 9.02 0.39 12.75
N GLY A 18 9.22 -0.72 12.06
CA GLY A 18 9.50 -1.97 12.74
C GLY A 18 9.33 -3.20 11.86
N TRP A 19 9.68 -4.34 12.42
CA TRP A 19 9.37 -5.64 11.83
C TRP A 19 7.86 -5.89 11.87
N LEU A 20 7.33 -6.39 10.75
CA LEU A 20 6.05 -7.08 10.76
C LEU A 20 6.19 -8.40 11.53
N GLN A 21 5.16 -8.75 12.29
CA GLN A 21 5.06 -10.08 12.89
C GLN A 21 4.66 -11.13 11.85
N GLU A 22 3.90 -10.71 10.85
CA GLU A 22 3.56 -11.53 9.71
C GLU A 22 4.76 -11.63 8.74
N GLU A 23 4.97 -12.82 8.21
CA GLU A 23 5.96 -13.10 7.16
C GLU A 23 5.24 -13.66 5.94
N ASP A 24 5.78 -13.38 4.75
CA ASP A 24 5.32 -13.98 3.50
C ASP A 24 6.34 -15.01 2.98
N GLU A 25 6.10 -15.54 1.78
CA GLU A 25 6.97 -16.55 1.15
C GLU A 25 8.42 -16.09 0.94
N LEU A 26 8.65 -14.77 0.93
CA LEU A 26 9.97 -14.16 0.79
C LEU A 26 10.61 -13.80 2.14
N GLY A 27 9.95 -14.15 3.26
CA GLY A 27 10.46 -13.99 4.62
C GLY A 27 10.06 -12.66 5.28
N PRO A 28 10.83 -12.20 6.29
CA PRO A 28 10.44 -11.08 7.12
C PRO A 28 10.56 -9.73 6.39
N VAL A 29 9.65 -8.82 6.75
CA VAL A 29 9.61 -7.44 6.24
C VAL A 29 9.76 -6.46 7.39
N PHE A 30 10.64 -5.47 7.22
CA PHE A 30 10.72 -4.30 8.09
C PHE A 30 10.08 -3.11 7.37
N GLU A 31 9.08 -2.48 7.97
CA GLU A 31 8.49 -1.25 7.45
C GLU A 31 9.26 -0.03 7.96
N TYR A 32 9.63 0.85 7.03
CA TYR A 32 10.39 2.06 7.30
C TYR A 32 9.69 3.28 6.71
N THR A 33 9.33 4.23 7.56
CA THR A 33 8.64 5.46 7.17
C THR A 33 9.61 6.43 6.51
N GLY A 34 9.21 6.98 5.36
CA GLY A 34 9.98 7.97 4.62
C GLY A 34 10.24 9.25 5.40
N ALA A 35 11.12 10.08 4.86
CA ALA A 35 11.43 11.39 5.40
C ALA A 35 10.40 12.45 4.95
N GLY A 36 10.23 13.48 5.78
CA GLY A 36 9.29 14.59 5.55
C GLY A 36 8.27 14.70 6.67
N SER A 37 7.76 15.90 6.95
CA SER A 37 6.80 16.19 8.02
C SER A 37 5.36 16.43 7.53
N GLY A 38 5.20 16.84 6.27
CA GLY A 38 3.91 16.87 5.56
C GLY A 38 3.74 15.64 4.67
N ASP A 39 2.97 15.79 3.59
CA ASP A 39 2.84 14.78 2.54
C ASP A 39 4.21 14.44 1.96
N GLN A 40 4.55 13.16 2.05
CA GLN A 40 5.83 12.65 1.61
C GLN A 40 5.82 12.44 0.10
N VAL A 41 6.88 12.90 -0.54
CA VAL A 41 7.05 12.87 -1.99
C VAL A 41 8.41 12.29 -2.35
N PHE A 42 8.61 11.96 -3.63
CA PHE A 42 9.93 11.62 -4.17
C PHE A 42 10.61 12.80 -4.88
N GLY A 43 9.85 13.84 -5.23
CA GLY A 43 10.34 15.04 -5.91
C GLY A 43 10.75 16.18 -4.97
N GLY A 44 11.39 17.21 -5.53
CA GLY A 44 11.75 18.42 -4.79
C GLY A 44 12.83 18.22 -3.73
N GLN A 45 13.04 19.23 -2.87
CA GLN A 45 14.05 19.19 -1.83
C GLN A 45 13.72 18.16 -0.74
N ASP A 46 12.44 18.04 -0.38
CA ASP A 46 11.97 17.15 0.68
C ASP A 46 11.92 15.68 0.24
N GLY A 47 11.80 15.41 -1.07
CA GLY A 47 11.75 14.05 -1.61
C GLY A 47 13.12 13.43 -1.93
N LYS A 48 14.22 14.18 -1.88
CA LYS A 48 15.57 13.66 -2.21
C LYS A 48 15.97 12.42 -1.40
N GLY A 49 15.64 12.40 -0.11
CA GLY A 49 15.89 11.26 0.76
C GLY A 49 15.09 10.03 0.34
N ASN A 50 13.77 10.20 0.15
CA ASN A 50 12.86 9.13 -0.27
C ASN A 50 13.24 8.58 -1.66
N SER A 51 13.59 9.46 -2.60
CA SER A 51 14.09 9.09 -3.92
C SER A 51 15.41 8.31 -3.85
N ALA A 52 16.28 8.62 -2.89
CA ALA A 52 17.52 7.86 -2.68
C ALA A 52 17.26 6.46 -2.10
N VAL A 53 16.19 6.27 -1.31
CA VAL A 53 15.73 4.95 -0.85
C VAL A 53 15.16 4.17 -2.02
N LEU A 54 14.20 4.74 -2.74
CA LEU A 54 13.55 4.11 -3.89
C LEU A 54 14.58 3.60 -4.91
N ASN A 55 15.54 4.46 -5.27
CA ASN A 55 16.54 4.19 -6.31
C ASN A 55 17.87 3.65 -5.76
N HIS A 56 17.89 3.09 -4.54
CA HIS A 56 19.15 2.64 -3.92
C HIS A 56 19.84 1.55 -4.77
N ALA A 57 19.08 0.56 -5.25
CA ALA A 57 19.58 -0.57 -6.02
C ALA A 57 20.15 -0.14 -7.38
N ASP A 58 19.43 0.70 -8.13
CA ASP A 58 19.90 1.25 -9.41
C ASP A 58 21.19 2.07 -9.27
N LYS A 59 21.41 2.64 -8.08
CA LYS A 59 22.64 3.39 -7.75
C LYS A 59 23.73 2.51 -7.15
N GLY A 60 23.56 1.19 -7.13
CA GLY A 60 24.51 0.23 -6.56
C GLY A 60 24.71 0.42 -5.04
N ARG A 61 23.70 0.91 -4.32
CA ARG A 61 23.77 1.19 -2.88
C ARG A 61 22.95 0.17 -2.10
N THR A 62 23.51 -0.34 -1.01
CA THR A 62 22.78 -1.14 -0.02
C THR A 62 22.13 -0.26 1.05
N LEU A 63 20.97 -0.65 1.57
CA LEU A 63 20.33 -0.01 2.73
C LEU A 63 20.87 -0.64 4.01
N HIS A 64 21.49 0.15 4.89
CA HIS A 64 21.97 -0.31 6.19
C HIS A 64 21.07 0.28 7.28
N LEU A 65 20.31 -0.58 7.95
CA LEU A 65 19.30 -0.15 8.92
C LEU A 65 19.86 -0.12 10.34
N PHE A 66 19.54 0.94 11.06
CA PHE A 66 19.86 1.17 12.46
C PHE A 66 18.59 1.50 13.24
N VAL A 67 18.40 0.88 14.40
CA VAL A 67 17.26 1.14 15.30
C VAL A 67 17.72 1.76 16.61
N ALA A 68 16.97 2.72 17.13
CA ALA A 68 17.24 3.34 18.42
C ALA A 68 17.02 2.34 19.58
N VAL A 69 18.00 2.22 20.48
CA VAL A 69 17.98 1.29 21.63
C VAL A 69 18.20 2.00 22.97
N GLY A 70 17.72 3.25 23.05
CA GLY A 70 17.84 4.13 24.23
C GLY A 70 18.85 5.26 24.05
N THR A 71 19.31 5.86 25.15
CA THR A 71 20.26 6.98 25.14
C THR A 71 21.61 6.60 25.74
N VAL A 72 22.63 7.40 25.44
CA VAL A 72 23.92 7.34 26.11
C VAL A 72 23.75 7.85 27.55
N SER A 73 24.30 7.13 28.53
CA SER A 73 24.18 7.50 29.95
C SER A 73 24.59 8.97 30.18
N GLY A 74 23.74 9.74 30.87
CA GLY A 74 23.96 11.15 31.15
C GLY A 74 23.83 12.10 29.95
N LYS A 75 23.42 11.62 28.76
CA LYS A 75 23.23 12.45 27.55
C LYS A 75 21.88 12.20 26.88
N LYS A 76 21.40 13.17 26.10
CA LYS A 76 20.21 13.01 25.25
C LYS A 76 20.50 12.31 23.92
N THR A 77 21.75 11.97 23.63
CA THR A 77 22.17 11.29 22.39
C THR A 77 21.62 9.88 22.34
N LYS A 78 20.89 9.55 21.27
CA LYS A 78 20.34 8.20 21.03
C LYS A 78 21.46 7.22 20.67
N ARG A 79 21.43 6.05 21.30
CA ARG A 79 22.24 4.88 20.90
C ARG A 79 21.46 4.10 19.86
N HIS A 80 22.16 3.64 18.82
CA HIS A 80 21.57 2.85 17.77
C HIS A 80 22.25 1.50 17.66
N ARG A 81 21.46 0.47 17.40
CA ARG A 81 21.94 -0.87 17.06
C ARG A 81 21.85 -1.05 15.56
N TYR A 82 22.91 -1.57 14.97
CA TYR A 82 22.88 -1.99 13.57
C TYR A 82 22.03 -3.25 13.44
N VAL A 83 20.99 -3.18 12.60
CA VAL A 83 20.05 -4.27 12.37
C VAL A 83 20.59 -5.20 11.29
N GLY A 84 21.01 -4.67 10.15
CA GLY A 84 21.44 -5.47 9.01
C GLY A 84 21.48 -4.71 7.70
N ALA A 85 21.80 -5.43 6.62
CA ALA A 85 21.76 -4.94 5.26
C ALA A 85 20.44 -5.35 4.60
N PHE A 86 19.82 -4.41 3.88
CA PHE A 86 18.48 -4.55 3.32
C PHE A 86 18.44 -4.08 1.86
N ALA A 87 17.44 -4.61 1.14
CA ALA A 87 16.94 -4.10 -0.12
C ALA A 87 15.44 -3.77 0.02
N LEU A 88 14.88 -3.05 -0.94
CA LEU A 88 13.42 -2.91 -1.04
C LEU A 88 12.80 -4.23 -1.47
N ASP A 89 11.60 -4.49 -0.98
CA ASP A 89 10.72 -5.54 -1.51
C ASP A 89 10.53 -5.34 -3.02
N ALA A 90 10.81 -6.38 -3.81
CA ALA A 90 10.77 -6.31 -5.26
C ALA A 90 9.33 -6.30 -5.82
N ALA A 91 8.37 -6.87 -5.07
CA ALA A 91 6.98 -6.90 -5.47
C ALA A 91 6.26 -5.59 -5.08
N GLU A 92 6.46 -5.13 -3.85
CA GLU A 92 5.82 -3.93 -3.32
C GLU A 92 6.87 -3.11 -2.54
N PRO A 93 7.67 -2.26 -3.20
CA PRO A 93 8.79 -1.56 -2.56
C PRO A 93 8.34 -0.58 -1.48
N TYR A 94 7.14 -0.01 -1.63
CA TYR A 94 6.53 0.85 -0.64
C TYR A 94 5.01 0.88 -0.80
N VAL A 95 4.32 1.30 0.25
CA VAL A 95 2.90 1.67 0.23
C VAL A 95 2.73 3.11 0.68
N VAL A 96 1.58 3.71 0.35
CA VAL A 96 1.20 5.03 0.84
C VAL A 96 0.11 4.86 1.89
N ARG A 97 0.29 5.48 3.06
CA ARG A 97 -0.68 5.45 4.16
C ARG A 97 -1.02 6.86 4.59
N GLN A 98 -2.27 7.05 5.04
CA GLN A 98 -2.61 8.24 5.80
C GLN A 98 -2.12 8.03 7.24
N THR A 99 -1.32 8.97 7.73
CA THR A 99 -0.80 8.95 9.11
C THR A 99 -1.01 10.32 9.74
N PRO A 100 -1.07 10.42 11.08
CA PRO A 100 -1.04 11.71 11.74
C PRO A 100 0.25 12.48 11.43
N GLY A 101 0.12 13.73 11.01
CA GLY A 101 1.22 14.65 10.82
C GLY A 101 1.47 15.53 12.04
N LYS A 102 2.24 16.59 11.84
CA LYS A 102 2.53 17.57 12.89
C LYS A 102 1.23 18.23 13.36
N GLY A 103 0.97 18.17 14.67
CA GLY A 103 -0.23 18.76 15.26
C GLY A 103 -1.52 17.98 14.97
N GLY A 104 -1.43 16.72 14.54
CA GLY A 104 -2.59 15.87 14.26
C GLY A 104 -3.21 16.06 12.88
N VAL A 105 -2.65 16.94 12.04
CA VAL A 105 -3.08 17.12 10.65
C VAL A 105 -2.72 15.87 9.85
N PRO A 106 -3.67 15.16 9.23
CA PRO A 106 -3.37 13.98 8.42
C PRO A 106 -2.37 14.29 7.30
N ARG A 107 -1.54 13.31 6.98
CA ARG A 107 -0.56 13.38 5.89
C ARG A 107 -0.40 12.05 5.19
N LYS A 108 0.03 12.09 3.93
CA LYS A 108 0.49 10.92 3.18
C LYS A 108 1.92 10.57 3.59
N ALA A 109 2.11 9.36 4.10
CA ALA A 109 3.42 8.82 4.43
C ALA A 109 3.79 7.68 3.47
N LEU A 110 5.04 7.69 3.01
CA LEU A 110 5.66 6.60 2.28
C LEU A 110 6.14 5.56 3.29
N ILE A 111 5.66 4.32 3.19
CA ILE A 111 6.10 3.22 4.04
C ILE A 111 6.89 2.26 3.17
N PHE A 112 8.22 2.34 3.24
CA PHE A 112 9.12 1.45 2.52
C PHE A 112 9.12 0.07 3.15
N ARG A 113 9.02 -0.96 2.31
CA ARG A 113 9.07 -2.36 2.73
C ARG A 113 10.48 -2.90 2.48
N LEU A 114 11.20 -3.19 3.56
CA LEU A 114 12.61 -3.59 3.52
C LEU A 114 12.74 -5.09 3.77
N ARG A 115 13.51 -5.78 2.92
CA ARG A 115 13.86 -7.19 3.07
C ARG A 115 15.35 -7.36 3.37
N PRO A 116 15.73 -8.20 4.35
CA PRO A 116 17.13 -8.43 4.66
C PRO A 116 17.83 -9.17 3.50
N ILE A 117 19.05 -8.76 3.16
CA ILE A 117 19.88 -9.39 2.10
C ILE A 117 21.14 -10.06 2.66
N GLY A 118 21.17 -10.27 3.97
CA GLY A 118 22.29 -10.87 4.69
C GLY A 118 21.95 -11.07 6.17
N PRO A 119 22.95 -11.32 7.03
CA PRO A 119 22.72 -11.44 8.46
C PRO A 119 22.03 -10.21 9.03
N PHE A 120 20.99 -10.45 9.83
CA PHE A 120 20.21 -9.40 10.47
C PHE A 120 19.91 -9.74 11.93
N GLN A 121 19.62 -8.71 12.73
CA GLN A 121 19.23 -8.82 14.12
C GLN A 121 17.77 -8.43 14.27
N ARG A 122 16.94 -9.32 14.82
CA ARG A 122 15.55 -9.04 15.17
C ARG A 122 15.39 -9.11 16.68
N SER A 123 14.65 -8.15 17.23
CA SER A 123 14.29 -8.09 18.65
C SER A 123 12.81 -7.76 18.74
N ALA A 124 12.13 -8.30 19.76
CA ALA A 124 10.72 -7.98 20.03
C ALA A 124 10.48 -6.47 20.22
N GLY A 125 11.49 -5.73 20.70
CA GLY A 125 11.41 -4.28 20.86
C GLY A 125 11.48 -3.48 19.54
N ASP A 126 11.80 -4.15 18.42
CA ASP A 126 11.85 -3.55 17.09
C ASP A 126 10.63 -3.95 16.24
N GLU A 127 9.64 -4.64 16.81
CA GLU A 127 8.42 -5.05 16.11
C GLU A 127 7.37 -3.95 16.18
N ILE A 128 6.58 -3.83 15.10
CA ILE A 128 5.41 -2.98 15.11
C ILE A 128 4.40 -3.54 16.14
N PRO A 129 3.86 -2.73 17.05
CA PRO A 129 2.86 -3.21 17.99
C PRO A 129 1.59 -3.65 17.25
N PRO A 130 1.06 -4.85 17.52
CA PRO A 130 -0.18 -5.30 16.91
C PRO A 130 -1.34 -4.42 17.35
N ALA A 131 -2.30 -4.19 16.45
CA ALA A 131 -3.47 -3.40 16.77
C ALA A 131 -4.31 -4.08 17.86
N GLN A 132 -4.74 -3.32 18.87
CA GLN A 132 -5.53 -3.87 19.99
C GLN A 132 -6.98 -4.16 19.57
N HIS A 133 -7.48 -3.39 18.61
CA HIS A 133 -8.79 -3.52 17.99
C HIS A 133 -8.66 -3.41 16.48
N THR A 134 -9.67 -3.89 15.74
CA THR A 134 -9.72 -3.61 14.31
C THR A 134 -10.12 -2.16 14.11
N GLU A 135 -9.22 -1.39 13.50
CA GLU A 135 -9.42 0.02 13.16
C GLU A 135 -9.60 0.12 11.65
N ARG A 136 -10.50 0.99 11.21
CA ARG A 136 -10.82 1.24 9.82
C ARG A 136 -10.99 2.74 9.64
N GLU A 137 -10.27 3.31 8.70
CA GLU A 137 -10.30 4.73 8.41
C GLU A 137 -10.61 4.91 6.92
N LEU A 138 -11.65 5.69 6.62
CA LEU A 138 -11.89 6.16 5.26
C LEU A 138 -10.90 7.30 4.97
N VAL A 139 -9.99 7.04 4.04
CA VAL A 139 -8.96 7.99 3.61
C VAL A 139 -9.26 8.47 2.19
N PRO A 140 -8.74 9.64 1.78
CA PRO A 140 -8.90 10.14 0.42
C PRO A 140 -8.45 9.14 -0.65
N ALA A 141 -9.09 9.18 -1.82
CA ALA A 141 -8.81 8.26 -2.92
C ALA A 141 -7.36 8.35 -3.44
N ASP A 142 -6.67 9.48 -3.21
CA ASP A 142 -5.30 9.71 -3.61
C ASP A 142 -4.24 9.18 -2.62
N VAL A 143 -4.66 8.56 -1.50
CA VAL A 143 -3.79 7.83 -0.57
C VAL A 143 -3.48 6.45 -1.17
N THR A 144 -2.61 6.43 -2.18
CA THR A 144 -2.16 5.21 -2.85
C THR A 144 -0.83 5.44 -3.58
N ALA A 145 -0.07 4.36 -3.77
CA ALA A 145 1.20 4.41 -4.50
C ALA A 145 1.02 4.82 -5.98
N SER A 146 -0.12 4.50 -6.60
CA SER A 146 -0.38 4.86 -8.01
C SER A 146 -0.45 6.36 -8.26
N LYS A 147 -0.73 7.17 -7.21
CA LYS A 147 -0.82 8.63 -7.29
C LYS A 147 0.51 9.32 -6.95
N MET A 148 1.56 8.54 -6.68
CA MET A 148 2.89 9.07 -6.40
C MET A 148 3.64 9.39 -7.71
N VAL A 149 4.16 10.62 -7.79
CA VAL A 149 5.09 10.99 -8.86
C VAL A 149 6.49 10.48 -8.50
N GLU A 150 6.84 9.32 -9.06
CA GLU A 150 8.19 8.79 -8.96
C GLU A 150 9.14 9.50 -9.94
N PRO A 151 10.42 9.68 -9.57
CA PRO A 151 11.41 10.26 -10.45
C PRO A 151 11.69 9.33 -11.65
N GLU A 152 11.61 9.87 -12.87
CA GLU A 152 11.97 9.16 -14.10
C GLU A 152 13.47 8.84 -14.12
N GLN A 153 13.87 7.57 -14.01
CA GLN A 153 15.25 7.12 -14.28
C GLN A 153 15.29 5.78 -15.01
N ASN A 154 16.23 5.68 -15.97
CA ASN A 154 16.44 4.58 -16.91
C ASN A 154 16.59 3.24 -16.17
N LYS A 155 15.57 2.38 -16.28
CA LYS A 155 15.62 1.01 -15.76
C LYS A 155 16.78 0.28 -16.42
N SER A 156 17.76 -0.11 -15.62
CA SER A 156 18.85 -0.96 -16.07
C SER A 156 18.30 -2.35 -16.42
N GLN A 157 18.66 -2.82 -17.61
CA GLN A 157 18.38 -4.15 -18.13
C GLN A 157 19.06 -5.17 -17.22
N HIS A 158 18.32 -6.04 -16.52
CA HIS A 158 18.72 -7.42 -16.18
C HIS A 158 17.57 -8.09 -15.39
N GLY A 159 16.59 -8.61 -16.12
CA GLY A 159 15.40 -9.31 -15.58
C GLY A 159 14.17 -9.19 -16.49
N GLU A 160 14.37 -9.24 -17.81
CA GLU A 160 13.66 -8.36 -18.75
C GLU A 160 12.21 -8.71 -19.11
N ARG A 161 11.67 -9.89 -18.79
CA ARG A 161 10.32 -10.27 -19.27
C ARG A 161 9.26 -10.33 -18.17
N ALA A 162 9.50 -11.09 -17.10
CA ALA A 162 8.53 -11.22 -16.01
C ALA A 162 8.37 -9.90 -15.24
N ALA A 163 9.47 -9.22 -14.92
CA ALA A 163 9.44 -7.92 -14.24
C ALA A 163 8.77 -6.83 -15.10
N VAL A 164 8.98 -6.87 -16.42
CA VAL A 164 8.33 -5.94 -17.36
C VAL A 164 6.83 -6.20 -17.44
N ALA A 165 6.41 -7.47 -17.53
CA ALA A 165 5.00 -7.83 -17.53
C ALA A 165 4.30 -7.42 -16.21
N ALA A 166 4.91 -7.70 -15.05
CA ALA A 166 4.37 -7.28 -13.76
C ALA A 166 4.27 -5.76 -13.63
N THR A 167 5.29 -5.02 -14.10
CA THR A 167 5.26 -3.55 -14.14
C THR A 167 4.12 -3.05 -15.03
N ALA A 168 3.93 -3.64 -16.22
CA ALA A 168 2.88 -3.24 -17.15
C ALA A 168 1.49 -3.47 -16.58
N VAL A 169 1.27 -4.59 -15.89
CA VAL A 169 -0.01 -4.89 -15.21
C VAL A 169 -0.30 -3.85 -14.12
N ARG A 170 0.68 -3.54 -13.26
CA ARG A 170 0.50 -2.51 -12.22
C ARG A 170 0.20 -1.12 -12.80
N ARG A 171 0.85 -0.76 -13.90
CA ARG A 171 0.56 0.51 -14.60
C ARG A 171 -0.87 0.55 -15.13
N ARG A 172 -1.34 -0.55 -15.73
CA ARG A 172 -2.72 -0.64 -16.22
C ARG A 172 -3.73 -0.60 -15.08
N GLU A 173 -3.43 -1.23 -13.94
CA GLU A 173 -4.27 -1.17 -12.74
C GLU A 173 -4.38 0.26 -12.19
N ALA A 174 -3.25 0.97 -12.09
CA ALA A 174 -3.19 2.37 -11.70
C ALA A 174 -4.01 3.27 -12.64
N GLU A 175 -3.80 3.15 -13.96
CA GLU A 175 -4.55 3.89 -14.98
C GLU A 175 -6.05 3.61 -14.87
N LEU A 176 -6.43 2.33 -14.78
CA LEU A 176 -7.83 1.91 -14.69
C LEU A 176 -8.51 2.47 -13.44
N SER A 177 -7.82 2.42 -12.29
CA SER A 177 -8.30 3.02 -11.04
C SER A 177 -8.48 4.53 -11.17
N GLU A 178 -7.54 5.23 -11.80
CA GLU A 178 -7.57 6.69 -11.94
C GLU A 178 -8.71 7.15 -12.86
N VAL A 179 -8.85 6.53 -14.03
CA VAL A 179 -9.92 6.86 -14.98
C VAL A 179 -11.30 6.61 -14.36
N PHE A 180 -11.47 5.48 -13.67
CA PHE A 180 -12.75 5.14 -13.04
C PHE A 180 -13.09 6.04 -11.85
N GLU A 181 -12.12 6.34 -10.98
CA GLU A 181 -12.26 7.33 -9.89
C GLU A 181 -12.70 8.70 -10.43
N ALA A 182 -12.11 9.16 -11.55
CA ALA A 182 -12.46 10.42 -12.17
C ALA A 182 -13.91 10.43 -12.68
N GLN A 183 -14.40 9.30 -13.21
CA GLN A 183 -15.79 9.19 -13.66
C GLN A 183 -16.79 9.19 -12.51
N LEU A 184 -16.53 8.43 -11.45
CA LEU A 184 -17.36 8.46 -10.25
C LEU A 184 -17.43 9.88 -9.68
N THR A 185 -16.28 10.54 -9.58
CA THR A 185 -16.18 11.93 -9.11
C THR A 185 -16.93 12.91 -10.02
N ALA A 186 -16.81 12.77 -11.34
CA ALA A 186 -17.54 13.60 -12.31
C ALA A 186 -19.07 13.41 -12.24
N ARG A 187 -19.53 12.24 -11.76
CA ARG A 187 -20.94 11.96 -11.46
C ARG A 187 -21.37 12.47 -10.07
N GLY A 188 -20.46 13.06 -9.31
CA GLY A 188 -20.73 13.60 -7.98
C GLY A 188 -20.60 12.60 -6.83
N HIS A 189 -19.96 11.44 -7.07
CA HIS A 189 -19.77 10.43 -6.03
C HIS A 189 -18.61 10.80 -5.10
N ALA A 190 -18.72 10.45 -3.83
CA ALA A 190 -17.66 10.61 -2.85
C ALA A 190 -16.78 9.35 -2.83
N VAL A 191 -15.59 9.43 -3.42
CA VAL A 191 -14.68 8.29 -3.55
C VAL A 191 -13.53 8.38 -2.55
N GLY A 192 -13.20 7.25 -1.92
CA GLY A 192 -12.09 7.12 -0.99
C GLY A 192 -11.51 5.70 -0.98
N ARG A 193 -10.75 5.38 0.06
CA ARG A 193 -10.19 4.04 0.33
C ARG A 193 -10.30 3.73 1.81
N PHE A 194 -10.36 2.46 2.18
CA PHE A 194 -10.22 2.07 3.57
C PHE A 194 -8.79 1.67 3.90
N GLN A 195 -8.22 2.31 4.91
CA GLN A 195 -7.02 1.87 5.60
C GLN A 195 -7.45 1.07 6.84
N ILE A 196 -7.09 -0.22 6.88
CA ILE A 196 -7.61 -1.16 7.88
C ILE A 196 -6.45 -1.79 8.65
N ARG A 197 -6.43 -1.59 9.98
CA ARG A 197 -5.51 -2.28 10.89
C ARG A 197 -6.28 -3.36 11.63
N LEU A 198 -5.91 -4.62 11.41
CA LEU A 198 -6.63 -5.76 12.00
C LEU A 198 -6.17 -6.02 13.44
N LYS A 199 -7.12 -6.36 14.31
CA LYS A 199 -6.82 -6.79 15.68
C LYS A 199 -5.79 -7.92 15.68
N GLY A 200 -4.75 -7.77 16.50
CA GLY A 200 -3.68 -8.77 16.66
C GLY A 200 -2.72 -8.85 15.48
N LYS A 201 -2.82 -7.93 14.51
CA LYS A 201 -1.95 -7.86 13.34
C LYS A 201 -1.12 -6.60 13.34
N THR A 202 0.04 -6.67 12.70
CA THR A 202 0.95 -5.52 12.56
C THR A 202 0.83 -4.88 11.19
N SER A 203 0.51 -5.68 10.16
CA SER A 203 0.22 -5.20 8.82
C SER A 203 -1.03 -4.31 8.76
N THR A 204 -1.02 -3.36 7.83
CA THR A 204 -2.18 -2.53 7.48
C THR A 204 -2.63 -2.87 6.06
N LEU A 205 -3.93 -3.12 5.90
CA LEU A 205 -4.56 -3.31 4.59
C LEU A 205 -5.00 -1.97 4.03
N LEU A 206 -4.93 -1.81 2.70
CA LEU A 206 -5.45 -0.67 1.97
C LEU A 206 -6.32 -1.21 0.83
N THR A 207 -7.55 -0.74 0.73
CA THR A 207 -8.44 -1.11 -0.38
C THR A 207 -8.16 -0.30 -1.64
N ASP A 208 -8.66 -0.75 -2.79
CA ASP A 208 -8.49 -0.02 -4.04
C ASP A 208 -9.40 1.19 -4.19
N LEU A 209 -10.70 1.04 -4.39
CA LEU A 209 -11.62 2.18 -4.41
C LEU A 209 -12.87 1.87 -3.59
N TYR A 210 -13.35 2.86 -2.88
CA TYR A 210 -14.60 2.79 -2.15
C TYR A 210 -15.46 4.00 -2.51
N ASP A 211 -16.66 3.73 -3.00
CA ASP A 211 -17.67 4.74 -3.26
C ASP A 211 -18.58 4.86 -2.04
N ALA A 212 -18.43 5.99 -1.33
CA ALA A 212 -19.20 6.28 -0.14
C ALA A 212 -20.64 6.71 -0.44
N THR A 213 -20.94 7.11 -1.69
CA THR A 213 -22.29 7.51 -2.09
C THR A 213 -23.18 6.29 -2.24
N ASP A 214 -22.69 5.25 -2.92
CA ASP A 214 -23.47 4.04 -3.21
C ASP A 214 -23.10 2.84 -2.33
N HIS A 215 -22.17 3.02 -1.39
CA HIS A 215 -21.67 1.97 -0.50
C HIS A 215 -21.08 0.78 -1.27
N VAL A 216 -20.17 1.06 -2.21
CA VAL A 216 -19.56 0.06 -3.10
C VAL A 216 -18.06 -0.03 -2.87
N LEU A 217 -17.55 -1.25 -2.67
CA LEU A 217 -16.13 -1.56 -2.60
C LEU A 217 -15.68 -2.18 -3.91
N TYR A 218 -14.71 -1.53 -4.55
CA TYR A 218 -14.10 -1.98 -5.80
C TYR A 218 -12.70 -2.54 -5.53
N GLU A 219 -12.38 -3.64 -6.19
CA GLU A 219 -11.02 -4.17 -6.31
C GLU A 219 -10.61 -4.15 -7.78
N VAL A 220 -9.51 -3.46 -8.07
CA VAL A 220 -9.03 -3.18 -9.41
C VAL A 220 -7.96 -4.20 -9.76
N LYS A 221 -8.00 -4.73 -10.98
CA LYS A 221 -6.92 -5.56 -11.50
C LYS A 221 -6.55 -5.15 -12.90
N GLY A 222 -5.26 -4.99 -13.18
CA GLY A 222 -4.74 -4.71 -14.52
C GLY A 222 -4.80 -5.88 -15.52
N SER A 223 -5.48 -6.98 -15.19
CA SER A 223 -5.49 -8.23 -15.95
C SER A 223 -6.81 -8.97 -15.77
N THR A 224 -7.34 -9.56 -16.85
CA THR A 224 -8.57 -10.36 -16.86
C THR A 224 -8.33 -11.85 -16.62
N ARG A 225 -7.09 -12.26 -16.36
CA ARG A 225 -6.73 -13.66 -16.16
C ARG A 225 -7.33 -14.22 -14.88
N ARG A 226 -7.59 -15.53 -14.87
CA ARG A 226 -8.18 -16.27 -13.73
C ARG A 226 -7.47 -15.99 -12.41
N GLU A 227 -6.15 -15.97 -12.38
CA GLU A 227 -5.38 -15.69 -11.17
C GLU A 227 -5.65 -14.28 -10.62
N SER A 228 -5.82 -13.29 -11.50
CA SER A 228 -6.12 -11.90 -11.14
C SER A 228 -7.54 -11.78 -10.59
N VAL A 229 -8.52 -12.39 -11.27
CA VAL A 229 -9.93 -12.35 -10.82
C VAL A 229 -10.12 -13.07 -9.49
N ARG A 230 -9.49 -14.24 -9.30
CA ARG A 230 -9.55 -14.97 -8.02
C ARG A 230 -8.90 -14.21 -6.88
N MET A 231 -7.79 -13.52 -7.14
CA MET A 231 -7.15 -12.65 -6.15
C MET A 231 -8.10 -11.52 -5.77
N ALA A 232 -8.71 -10.85 -6.75
CA ALA A 232 -9.65 -9.76 -6.49
C ALA A 232 -10.87 -10.21 -5.66
N LEU A 233 -11.45 -11.36 -6.01
CA LEU A 233 -12.54 -11.98 -5.26
C LEU A 233 -12.14 -12.22 -3.79
N GLY A 234 -10.97 -12.83 -3.57
CA GLY A 234 -10.48 -13.09 -2.21
C GLY A 234 -10.26 -11.81 -1.40
N GLN A 235 -9.69 -10.78 -2.01
CA GLN A 235 -9.48 -9.47 -1.40
C GLN A 235 -10.81 -8.79 -1.05
N LEU A 236 -11.79 -8.77 -1.97
CA LEU A 236 -13.11 -8.20 -1.72
C LEU A 236 -13.85 -8.90 -0.57
N LEU A 237 -13.84 -10.24 -0.56
CA LEU A 237 -14.45 -11.02 0.51
C LEU A 237 -13.75 -10.82 1.86
N ASP A 238 -12.45 -10.56 1.88
CA ASP A 238 -11.72 -10.23 3.10
C ASP A 238 -12.05 -8.81 3.60
N TYR A 239 -11.84 -7.81 2.74
CA TYR A 239 -12.00 -6.39 3.08
C TYR A 239 -13.45 -6.04 3.40
N GLY A 240 -14.41 -6.61 2.67
CA GLY A 240 -15.85 -6.39 2.86
C GLY A 240 -16.37 -6.77 4.25
N ARG A 241 -15.63 -7.56 5.03
CA ARG A 241 -15.95 -7.88 6.44
C ARG A 241 -15.77 -6.67 7.36
N TYR A 242 -14.90 -5.74 6.97
CA TYR A 242 -14.45 -4.64 7.82
C TYR A 242 -14.99 -3.29 7.36
N VAL A 243 -15.28 -3.13 6.06
CA VAL A 243 -15.87 -1.90 5.51
C VAL A 243 -17.29 -1.71 6.05
N ARG A 244 -17.43 -0.81 7.02
CA ARG A 244 -18.69 -0.31 7.57
C ARG A 244 -18.54 1.18 7.81
N THR A 245 -19.61 1.95 7.59
CA THR A 245 -19.62 3.39 7.82
C THR A 245 -20.57 3.73 8.97
N ASP A 246 -20.50 4.95 9.48
CA ASP A 246 -21.47 5.41 10.49
C ASP A 246 -22.89 5.47 9.93
N ALA A 247 -23.04 5.66 8.61
CA ALA A 247 -24.31 5.64 7.90
C ALA A 247 -24.85 4.20 7.73
N GLU A 248 -23.96 3.24 7.48
CA GLU A 248 -24.28 1.84 7.20
C GLU A 248 -23.47 0.89 8.12
N PRO A 249 -23.78 0.85 9.44
CA PRO A 249 -22.95 0.14 10.41
C PRO A 249 -23.06 -1.39 10.32
N ASP A 250 -24.20 -1.89 9.84
CA ASP A 250 -24.53 -3.33 9.80
C ASP A 250 -24.70 -3.87 8.37
N VAL A 251 -24.69 -3.00 7.36
CA VAL A 251 -24.83 -3.38 5.96
C VAL A 251 -23.43 -3.56 5.36
N PRO A 252 -23.13 -4.70 4.72
CA PRO A 252 -21.89 -4.86 3.98
C PRO A 252 -21.94 -4.07 2.66
N PRO A 253 -20.80 -3.58 2.14
CA PRO A 253 -20.77 -2.90 0.86
C PRO A 253 -21.11 -3.87 -0.27
N ALA A 254 -21.66 -3.34 -1.36
CA ALA A 254 -21.66 -4.07 -2.62
C ALA A 254 -20.20 -4.29 -3.06
N LEU A 255 -19.89 -5.49 -3.54
CA LEU A 255 -18.54 -5.87 -3.94
C LEU A 255 -18.43 -5.88 -5.46
N VAL A 256 -17.41 -5.24 -6.01
CA VAL A 256 -17.23 -5.11 -7.46
C VAL A 256 -15.78 -5.37 -7.86
N VAL A 257 -15.57 -6.21 -8.86
CA VAL A 257 -14.27 -6.31 -9.54
C VAL A 257 -14.23 -5.34 -10.70
N LEU A 258 -13.17 -4.54 -10.81
CA LEU A 258 -12.92 -3.62 -11.92
C LEU A 258 -11.79 -4.15 -12.82
N LEU A 259 -12.09 -4.42 -14.09
CA LEU A 259 -11.16 -5.01 -15.06
C LEU A 259 -10.94 -4.14 -16.32
N PRO A 260 -9.80 -4.30 -17.03
CA PRO A 260 -9.51 -3.54 -18.25
C PRO A 260 -10.27 -4.06 -19.49
N GLY A 261 -11.12 -5.07 -19.31
CA GLY A 261 -11.90 -5.71 -20.37
C GLY A 261 -12.70 -6.90 -19.81
N PRO A 262 -13.55 -7.54 -20.63
CA PRO A 262 -14.35 -8.67 -20.18
C PRO A 262 -13.46 -9.89 -19.87
N PRO A 263 -13.68 -10.59 -18.74
CA PRO A 263 -13.05 -11.88 -18.47
C PRO A 263 -13.81 -13.01 -19.18
N ASP A 264 -13.27 -14.23 -19.11
CA ASP A 264 -13.96 -15.43 -19.60
C ASP A 264 -15.30 -15.63 -18.87
N ALA A 265 -16.29 -16.19 -19.58
CA ALA A 265 -17.66 -16.36 -19.05
C ALA A 265 -17.70 -17.12 -17.71
N ASP A 266 -16.84 -18.14 -17.55
CA ASP A 266 -16.78 -18.91 -16.31
C ASP A 266 -16.33 -18.06 -15.10
N LEU A 267 -15.54 -17.01 -15.33
CA LEU A 267 -15.11 -16.09 -14.28
C LEU A 267 -16.21 -15.09 -13.92
N VAL A 268 -17.08 -14.75 -14.88
CA VAL A 268 -18.30 -13.97 -14.60
C VAL A 268 -19.23 -14.79 -13.71
N GLU A 269 -19.47 -16.06 -14.05
CA GLU A 269 -20.26 -17.00 -13.24
C GLU A 269 -19.67 -17.15 -11.82
N LEU A 270 -18.35 -17.30 -11.70
CA LEU A 270 -17.66 -17.39 -10.41
C LEU A 270 -17.90 -16.15 -9.52
N LEU A 271 -17.87 -14.95 -10.10
CA LEU A 271 -18.12 -13.71 -9.35
C LEU A 271 -19.58 -13.62 -8.92
N ALA A 272 -20.52 -13.95 -9.82
CA ALA A 272 -21.95 -13.96 -9.55
C ALA A 272 -22.33 -14.94 -8.44
N ASP A 273 -21.73 -16.14 -8.42
CA ASP A 273 -21.93 -17.16 -7.38
C ASP A 273 -21.56 -16.66 -5.96
N HIS A 274 -20.71 -15.64 -5.87
CA HIS A 274 -20.28 -15.02 -4.61
C HIS A 274 -20.91 -13.64 -4.37
N GLY A 275 -21.89 -13.24 -5.18
CA GLY A 275 -22.55 -11.93 -5.07
C GLY A 275 -21.63 -10.75 -5.36
N VAL A 276 -20.60 -10.96 -6.18
CA VAL A 276 -19.66 -9.92 -6.60
C VAL A 276 -20.00 -9.50 -8.02
N SER A 277 -20.28 -8.21 -8.21
CA SER A 277 -20.57 -7.67 -9.55
C SER A 277 -19.27 -7.40 -10.31
N LEU A 278 -19.39 -7.23 -11.62
CA LEU A 278 -18.25 -6.96 -12.49
C LEU A 278 -18.44 -5.61 -13.20
N VAL A 279 -17.40 -4.79 -13.19
CA VAL A 279 -17.29 -3.62 -14.07
C VAL A 279 -16.06 -3.79 -14.94
N TYR A 280 -16.18 -3.52 -16.24
CA TYR A 280 -15.03 -3.57 -17.13
C TYR A 280 -15.04 -2.46 -18.18
N ARG A 281 -13.83 -2.05 -18.60
CA ARG A 281 -13.62 -1.06 -19.66
C ARG A 281 -13.97 -1.64 -21.03
N VAL A 282 -14.67 -0.87 -21.87
CA VAL A 282 -15.05 -1.27 -23.23
C VAL A 282 -13.97 -0.83 -24.23
N GLY A 283 -13.24 -1.80 -24.76
CA GLY A 283 -12.15 -1.53 -25.70
C GLY A 283 -11.07 -0.62 -25.08
N GLU A 284 -10.59 0.34 -25.87
CA GLU A 284 -9.63 1.36 -25.41
C GLU A 284 -10.31 2.68 -25.02
N THR A 285 -11.65 2.68 -24.88
CA THR A 285 -12.42 3.88 -24.53
C THR A 285 -12.50 4.08 -23.02
N ASP A 286 -12.78 5.29 -22.55
CA ASP A 286 -13.13 5.53 -21.15
C ASP A 286 -14.60 5.19 -20.88
N GLU A 287 -15.15 4.14 -21.49
CA GLU A 287 -16.49 3.65 -21.19
C GLU A 287 -16.41 2.39 -20.33
N PHE A 288 -17.24 2.32 -19.28
CA PHE A 288 -17.32 1.18 -18.39
C PHE A 288 -18.72 0.57 -18.42
N VAL A 289 -18.76 -0.76 -18.52
CA VAL A 289 -20.01 -1.54 -18.50
C VAL A 289 -20.06 -2.37 -17.24
N THR A 290 -21.23 -2.37 -16.61
CA THR A 290 -21.55 -3.25 -15.48
C THR A 290 -22.15 -4.56 -16.02
N ALA A 291 -21.54 -5.68 -15.66
CA ALA A 291 -22.09 -7.01 -15.81
C ALA A 291 -22.59 -7.49 -14.45
N THR A 292 -23.86 -7.92 -14.43
CA THR A 292 -24.53 -8.59 -13.30
C THR A 292 -24.64 -10.07 -13.58
#